data_AF-A0A7S2HG40-F1
#
_entry.id   AF-A0A7S2HG40-F1
#
_cell.length_a   1.000
_cell.length_b   1.000
_cell.length_c   1.000
_cell.angle_alpha   90.00
_cell.angle_beta   90.00
_cell.angle_gamma   90.00
#
_symmetry.space_group_name_H-M   'P 1'
#
loop_
_entity.id
_entity.type
_entity.pdbx_description
1 polymer ?
#
loop_
_entity_poly.entity_id
_entity_poly.type
_entity_poly.pdbx_seq_one_letter_code
_entity_poly.pdbx_strand_id
1 'polypeptide(L)'
;LSRTRLPRCSLAEERLESGKAAVLAGLGGSLLSAPAALLASNAFSAQWEFSVDALAVQLALFGVVYRYCVRSDSNPQLKQGAVGAFAVTRTLSSVKVGEQCTAIPLSCGPPLGY
;
A
#
# COMPACT_ATOMS: atom_id res chain seq x y z
N LEU A 1 5.80 -19.04 26.11
CA LEU A 1 4.76 -18.23 25.44
C LEU A 1 3.46 -19.03 25.36
N SER A 2 2.58 -18.87 26.34
CA SER A 2 1.26 -19.52 26.36
C SER A 2 0.31 -18.72 25.46
N ARG A 3 -0.14 -19.32 24.34
CA ARG A 3 -1.27 -18.80 23.56
C ARG A 3 -2.55 -19.09 24.35
N THR A 4 -2.90 -18.19 25.27
CA THR A 4 -4.25 -18.14 25.82
C THR A 4 -5.24 -17.89 24.69
N ARG A 5 -6.22 -18.79 24.53
CA ARG A 5 -7.36 -18.59 23.63
C ARG A 5 -8.11 -17.34 24.10
N LEU A 6 -7.92 -16.24 23.40
CA LEU A 6 -8.69 -15.03 23.62
C LEU A 6 -10.17 -15.28 23.29
N PRO A 7 -11.12 -14.82 24.13
CA PRO A 7 -12.55 -15.02 23.91
C PRO A 7 -12.98 -14.42 22.57
N ARG A 8 -13.99 -15.00 21.90
CA ARG A 8 -14.46 -14.56 20.57
C ARG A 8 -14.80 -13.06 20.52
N CYS A 9 -15.29 -12.49 21.62
CA CYS A 9 -15.57 -11.05 21.73
C CYS A 9 -14.32 -10.18 21.54
N SER A 10 -13.16 -10.58 22.06
CA SER A 10 -11.95 -9.75 21.93
C SER A 10 -11.34 -9.81 20.52
N LEU A 11 -11.59 -10.88 19.75
CA LEU A 11 -11.17 -10.95 18.35
C LEU A 11 -11.99 -10.01 17.46
N ALA A 12 -13.29 -9.85 17.75
CA ALA A 12 -14.13 -8.90 17.00
C ALA A 12 -13.67 -7.46 17.24
N GLU A 13 -13.28 -7.14 18.47
CA GLU A 13 -12.77 -5.81 18.84
C GLU A 13 -11.43 -5.50 18.14
N GLU A 14 -10.47 -6.44 18.13
CA GLU A 14 -9.21 -6.26 17.41
C GLU A 14 -9.43 -6.10 15.89
N ARG A 15 -10.43 -6.78 15.31
CA ARG A 15 -10.78 -6.62 13.88
C ARG A 15 -11.34 -5.23 13.58
N LEU A 16 -12.24 -4.72 14.42
CA LEU A 16 -12.79 -3.37 14.28
C LEU A 16 -11.68 -2.32 14.37
N GLU A 17 -10.79 -2.51 15.33
CA GLU A 17 -9.64 -1.66 15.59
C GLU A 17 -8.61 -1.65 14.44
N SER A 18 -8.41 -2.78 13.76
CA SER A 18 -7.69 -2.84 12.49
C SER A 18 -8.44 -2.14 11.36
N GLY A 19 -9.77 -2.28 11.29
CA GLY A 19 -10.58 -1.60 10.29
C GLY A 19 -10.45 -0.07 10.36
N LYS A 20 -10.47 0.50 11.57
CA LYS A 20 -10.23 1.94 11.78
C LYS A 20 -8.84 2.36 11.30
N ALA A 21 -7.80 1.58 11.62
CA ALA A 21 -6.44 1.85 11.18
C ALA A 21 -6.32 1.83 9.65
N ALA A 22 -6.99 0.90 8.98
CA ALA A 22 -7.05 0.83 7.53
C ALA A 22 -7.69 2.08 6.92
N VAL A 23 -8.84 2.50 7.46
CA VAL A 23 -9.57 3.69 6.97
C VAL A 23 -8.75 4.96 7.18
N LEU A 24 -8.16 5.15 8.37
CA LEU A 24 -7.35 6.34 8.66
C LEU A 24 -6.09 6.41 7.78
N ALA A 25 -5.39 5.29 7.57
CA ALA A 25 -4.20 5.25 6.73
C ALA A 25 -4.55 5.44 5.25
N GLY A 26 -5.58 4.74 4.76
CA GLY A 26 -6.06 4.84 3.38
C GLY A 26 -6.52 6.26 3.05
N LEU A 27 -7.49 6.79 3.78
CA LEU A 27 -8.01 8.14 3.52
C LEU A 27 -6.95 9.21 3.79
N GLY A 28 -6.21 9.11 4.89
CA GLY A 28 -5.19 10.09 5.26
C GLY A 28 -4.08 10.20 4.23
N GLY A 29 -3.52 9.07 3.80
CA GLY A 29 -2.47 9.08 2.78
C GLY A 29 -2.98 9.43 1.39
N SER A 30 -4.20 9.01 1.01
CA SER A 30 -4.82 9.42 -0.25
C SER A 30 -5.04 10.93 -0.30
N LEU A 31 -5.61 11.53 0.74
CA LEU A 31 -5.82 12.98 0.82
C LEU A 31 -4.50 13.76 0.80
N LEU A 32 -3.46 13.25 1.46
CA LEU A 32 -2.14 13.86 1.43
C LEU A 32 -1.50 13.82 0.03
N SER A 33 -1.74 12.73 -0.72
CA SER A 33 -1.24 12.56 -2.09
C SER A 33 -2.11 13.24 -3.16
N ALA A 34 -3.35 13.60 -2.85
CA ALA A 34 -4.34 14.08 -3.83
C ALA A 34 -3.89 15.35 -4.57
N PRO A 35 -3.32 16.39 -3.93
CA PRO A 35 -2.85 17.56 -4.66
C PRO A 35 -1.76 17.22 -5.68
N ALA A 36 -0.80 16.38 -5.30
CA ALA A 36 0.27 15.94 -6.19
C ALA A 36 -0.28 15.10 -7.36
N ALA A 37 -1.25 14.23 -7.09
CA ALA A 37 -1.90 13.43 -8.12
C ALA A 37 -2.69 14.30 -9.11
N LEU A 38 -3.40 15.34 -8.64
CA LEU A 38 -4.19 16.24 -9.50
C LEU A 38 -3.33 17.18 -10.35
N LEU A 39 -2.13 17.53 -9.89
CA LEU A 39 -1.17 18.35 -10.64
C LEU A 39 -0.38 17.55 -11.68
N ALA A 40 -0.52 16.21 -11.71
CA ALA A 40 0.15 15.38 -12.69
C ALA A 40 -0.42 15.64 -14.10
N SER A 41 0.44 15.63 -15.12
CA SER A 41 0.04 15.86 -16.53
C SER A 41 -0.93 14.80 -17.06
N ASN A 42 -1.03 13.65 -16.39
CA ASN A 42 -1.94 12.56 -16.74
C ASN A 42 -3.15 12.47 -15.80
N ALA A 43 -3.51 13.53 -15.07
CA ALA A 43 -4.70 13.56 -14.23
C ALA A 43 -5.95 13.11 -15.02
N PHE A 44 -6.83 12.34 -14.36
CA PHE A 44 -8.04 11.76 -14.96
C PHE A 44 -7.82 10.75 -16.11
N SER A 45 -6.58 10.31 -16.37
CA SER A 45 -6.34 9.15 -17.24
C SER A 45 -6.63 7.82 -16.52
N ALA A 46 -6.88 6.75 -17.27
CA ALA A 46 -7.06 5.40 -16.70
C ALA A 46 -5.84 4.97 -15.85
N GLN A 47 -4.63 5.31 -16.28
CA GLN A 47 -3.41 5.05 -15.50
C GLN A 47 -3.37 5.83 -14.18
N TRP A 48 -3.90 7.07 -14.18
CA TRP A 48 -3.97 7.88 -12.97
C TRP A 48 -4.97 7.29 -11.97
N GLU A 49 -6.17 6.95 -12.42
CA GLU A 49 -7.21 6.34 -11.59
C GLU A 49 -6.69 5.05 -10.95
N PHE A 50 -6.13 4.15 -11.77
CA PHE A 50 -5.52 2.92 -11.27
C PHE A 50 -4.41 3.17 -10.25
N SER A 51 -3.55 4.19 -10.47
CA SER A 51 -2.44 4.49 -9.55
C SER A 51 -2.93 5.06 -8.21
N VAL A 52 -3.99 5.88 -8.23
CA VAL A 52 -4.58 6.47 -7.02
C VAL A 52 -5.33 5.41 -6.21
N ASP A 53 -6.13 4.57 -6.87
CA ASP A 53 -6.87 3.48 -6.23
C ASP A 53 -5.92 2.44 -5.64
N ALA A 54 -4.89 2.04 -6.40
CA ALA A 54 -3.86 1.14 -5.91
C ALA A 54 -3.14 1.72 -4.68
N LEU A 55 -2.82 3.02 -4.68
CA LEU A 55 -2.20 3.68 -3.53
C LEU A 55 -3.14 3.66 -2.31
N ALA A 56 -4.43 3.95 -2.48
CA ALA A 56 -5.41 3.95 -1.40
C ALA A 56 -5.50 2.56 -0.73
N VAL A 57 -5.58 1.50 -1.54
CA VAL A 57 -5.61 0.10 -1.06
C VAL A 57 -4.31 -0.28 -0.37
N GLN A 58 -3.17 0.08 -0.94
CA GLN A 58 -1.84 -0.17 -0.36
C GLN A 58 -1.67 0.51 1.00
N LEU A 59 -2.11 1.77 1.13
CA LEU A 59 -2.09 2.52 2.38
C LEU A 59 -3.03 1.92 3.43
N ALA A 60 -4.23 1.50 3.03
CA ALA A 60 -5.17 0.83 3.93
C ALA A 60 -4.56 -0.48 4.48
N LEU A 61 -3.96 -1.31 3.62
CA LEU A 61 -3.27 -2.53 4.02
C LEU A 61 -2.08 -2.23 4.93
N PHE A 62 -1.27 -1.23 4.58
CA PHE A 62 -0.13 -0.79 5.38
C PHE A 62 -0.58 -0.33 6.77
N GLY A 63 -1.67 0.42 6.89
CA GLY A 63 -2.22 0.85 8.18
C GLY A 63 -2.58 -0.32 9.10
N VAL A 64 -3.17 -1.38 8.55
CA VAL A 64 -3.47 -2.62 9.30
C VAL A 64 -2.18 -3.25 9.82
N VAL A 65 -1.20 -3.48 8.93
CA VAL A 65 0.07 -4.14 9.29
C VAL A 65 0.86 -3.28 10.28
N TYR A 66 0.92 -1.97 10.05
CA TYR A 66 1.63 -1.01 10.89
C TYR A 66 1.09 -1.01 12.33
N ARG A 67 -0.24 -1.09 12.51
CA ARG A 67 -0.85 -1.22 13.85
C ARG A 67 -0.29 -2.42 14.62
N TYR A 68 -0.09 -3.56 13.96
CA TYR A 68 0.43 -4.76 14.61
C TYR A 68 1.93 -4.69 14.83
N CYS A 69 2.70 -4.21 13.87
CA CYS A 69 4.16 -4.11 13.97
C CYS A 69 4.62 -3.07 14.99
N VAL A 70 3.96 -1.91 15.07
CA VAL A 70 4.43 -0.76 15.87
C VAL A 70 3.88 -0.76 17.30
N ARG A 71 2.66 -1.26 17.51
CA ARG A 71 2.05 -1.33 18.85
C ARG A 71 2.62 -2.46 19.70
N SER A 72 3.13 -3.52 19.08
CA SER A 72 3.59 -4.72 19.79
C SER A 72 5.07 -4.68 20.15
N ASP A 73 5.87 -3.85 19.48
CA ASP A 73 7.33 -3.86 19.57
C ASP A 73 7.90 -2.47 19.90
N SER A 74 8.92 -2.41 20.76
CA SER A 74 9.60 -1.17 21.16
C SER A 74 10.83 -0.86 20.29
N ASN A 75 11.28 -1.81 19.46
CA ASN A 75 12.48 -1.65 18.65
C ASN A 75 12.27 -0.62 17.52
N PRO A 76 13.02 0.50 17.51
CA PRO A 76 12.88 1.53 16.48
C PRO A 76 13.31 1.06 15.08
N GLN A 77 14.24 0.10 14.97
CA GLN A 77 14.70 -0.43 13.68
C GLN A 77 13.61 -1.23 12.96
N LEU A 78 12.84 -2.04 13.68
CA LEU A 78 11.69 -2.78 13.13
C LEU A 78 10.62 -1.84 12.57
N LYS A 79 10.37 -0.72 13.27
CA LYS A 79 9.39 0.30 12.85
C LYS A 79 9.82 1.00 11.57
N GLN A 80 11.09 1.42 11.50
CA GLN A 80 11.66 2.03 10.30
C GLN A 80 11.71 1.05 9.13
N GLY A 81 12.08 -0.21 9.38
CA GLY A 81 12.11 -1.27 8.37
C GLY A 81 10.73 -1.53 7.75
N ALA A 82 9.66 -1.54 8.55
CA ALA A 82 8.30 -1.69 8.04
C ALA A 82 7.89 -0.54 7.09
N VAL A 83 8.21 0.70 7.45
CA VAL A 83 7.97 1.88 6.60
C VAL A 83 8.83 1.81 5.32
N GLY A 84 10.10 1.43 5.46
CA GLY A 84 11.02 1.28 4.32
C GLY A 84 10.55 0.21 3.33
N ALA A 85 10.12 -0.96 3.81
CA ALA A 85 9.58 -2.02 2.97
C ALA A 85 8.33 -1.58 2.20
N PHE A 86 7.43 -0.83 2.84
CA PHE A 86 6.29 -0.22 2.17
C PHE A 86 6.71 0.77 1.08
N ALA A 87 7.66 1.66 1.38
CA ALA A 87 8.15 2.63 0.39
C ALA A 87 8.78 1.95 -0.83
N VAL A 88 9.59 0.92 -0.62
CA VAL A 88 10.21 0.13 -1.70
C VAL A 88 9.15 -0.56 -2.56
N THR A 89 8.21 -1.27 -1.95
CA THR A 89 7.14 -1.98 -2.67
C THR A 89 6.19 -1.03 -3.40
N ARG A 90 5.86 0.13 -2.81
CA ARG A 90 5.08 1.19 -3.44
C ARG A 90 5.81 1.77 -4.67
N THR A 91 7.10 2.00 -4.55
CA THR A 91 7.91 2.55 -5.66
C THR A 91 8.03 1.54 -6.78
N LEU A 92 8.28 0.28 -6.45
CA LEU A 92 8.39 -0.80 -7.44
C LEU A 92 7.06 -1.02 -8.18
N SER A 93 5.93 -0.96 -7.48
CA SER A 93 4.60 -1.03 -8.11
C SER A 93 4.21 0.20 -8.93
N SER A 94 4.92 1.32 -8.77
CA SER A 94 4.68 2.55 -9.56
C SER A 94 5.35 2.55 -10.92
N VAL A 95 6.23 1.57 -11.19
CA VAL A 95 6.98 1.51 -12.44
C VAL A 95 6.01 1.29 -13.60
N LYS A 96 6.01 2.24 -14.55
CA LYS A 96 5.22 2.15 -15.78
C LYS A 96 6.08 1.51 -16.86
N VAL A 97 5.57 0.46 -17.48
CA VAL A 97 6.10 -0.07 -18.74
C VAL A 97 5.57 0.77 -19.90
N GLY A 98 6.32 0.84 -20.99
CA GLY A 98 5.90 1.58 -22.18
C GLY A 98 4.64 0.98 -22.80
N GLU A 99 3.85 1.80 -23.49
CA GLU A 99 2.61 1.37 -24.16
C GLU A 99 2.82 0.27 -25.21
N GLN A 100 4.07 0.10 -25.66
CA GLN A 100 4.49 -0.93 -26.61
C GLN A 100 4.58 -2.34 -25.97
N CYS A 101 4.52 -2.43 -24.64
CA CYS A 101 4.69 -3.68 -23.90
C CYS A 101 3.36 -4.44 -23.72
N THR A 102 3.27 -5.66 -24.26
CA THR A 102 2.20 -6.61 -23.92
C THR A 102 2.56 -7.39 -22.66
N ALA A 103 1.57 -7.78 -21.85
CA ALA A 103 1.82 -8.49 -20.59
C ALA A 103 2.04 -10.01 -20.76
N ILE A 104 1.49 -10.64 -21.82
CA ILE A 104 1.56 -12.09 -22.05
C ILE A 104 1.60 -12.39 -23.56
N PRO A 105 2.75 -12.84 -24.13
CA PRO A 105 4.10 -12.79 -23.54
C PRO A 105 4.54 -11.33 -23.28
N LEU A 106 5.51 -11.13 -22.38
CA LEU A 106 6.17 -9.83 -22.29
C LEU A 106 6.80 -9.56 -23.67
N SER A 107 6.45 -8.46 -24.32
CA SER A 107 7.02 -8.07 -25.60
C SER A 107 6.93 -6.57 -25.73
N CYS A 108 8.08 -5.90 -25.61
CA CYS A 108 8.18 -4.44 -25.55
C CYS A 108 8.66 -3.76 -26.84
N GLY A 109 8.72 -4.50 -27.95
CA GLY A 109 9.29 -4.00 -29.21
C GLY A 109 10.81 -3.74 -29.13
N PRO A 110 11.46 -3.36 -30.24
CA PRO A 110 12.89 -3.01 -30.25
C PRO A 110 13.21 -1.80 -29.35
N PRO A 111 14.38 -1.71 -28.68
CA PRO A 111 15.58 -2.57 -28.77
C PRO A 111 15.65 -3.71 -27.74
N LEU A 112 14.67 -3.82 -26.84
CA LEU A 112 14.66 -4.78 -25.73
C LEU A 112 13.75 -5.98 -26.06
N GLY A 113 13.72 -6.43 -27.32
CA GLY A 113 12.75 -7.37 -27.89
C GLY A 113 12.70 -8.76 -27.25
N TYR A 114 12.19 -8.83 -26.03
CA TYR A 114 11.89 -10.00 -25.23
C TYR A 114 10.64 -9.76 -24.38
#